data_AF-A0A2I0XJ06-F1
#
_entry.id   AF-A0A2I0XJ06-F1
#
_cell.length_a   1.000
_cell.length_b   1.000
_cell.length_c   1.000
_cell.angle_alpha   90.00
_cell.angle_beta   90.00
_cell.angle_gamma   90.00
#
_symmetry.space_group_name_H-M   'P 1'
#
loop_
_entity.id
_entity.type
_entity.pdbx_description
1 polymer ?
#
loop_
_entity_poly.entity_id
_entity_poly.type
_entity_poly.pdbx_seq_one_letter_code
_entity_poly.pdbx_strand_id
1 'polypeptide(L)'
;MSIRSTAYSHEQDKLLCIMYMEIAQDPITGVYQSSDNFWSCVEQAYNNSKIQSWEICSKRSVQSHIHTIEKATRKMHACIRQVENRHISGASNEDIISIYVCY
;
A
#
# COMPACT_ATOMS: atom_id res chain seq x y z
N MET A 1 19.56 -11.12 23.12
CA MET A 1 18.14 -11.38 22.80
C MET A 1 17.77 -10.56 21.58
N SER A 2 17.38 -11.22 20.48
CA SER A 2 16.88 -10.52 19.29
C SER A 2 15.48 -10.01 19.58
N ILE A 3 15.34 -8.72 19.85
CA ILE A 3 14.03 -8.07 19.98
C ILE A 3 13.39 -8.16 18.58
N ARG A 4 12.37 -9.00 18.42
CA ARG A 4 11.54 -8.94 17.21
C ARG A 4 10.74 -7.65 17.31
N SER A 5 10.87 -6.78 16.30
CA SER A 5 10.05 -5.58 16.19
C SER A 5 8.57 -5.95 16.31
N THR A 6 7.83 -5.17 17.07
CA THR A 6 6.37 -5.27 17.16
C THR A 6 5.78 -5.14 15.74
N ALA A 7 4.76 -5.94 15.45
CA ALA A 7 4.07 -5.85 14.18
C ALA A 7 3.34 -4.51 14.07
N TYR A 8 3.31 -3.90 12.88
CA TYR A 8 2.54 -2.71 12.62
C TYR A 8 1.05 -2.97 12.91
N SER A 9 0.42 -2.10 13.69
CA SER A 9 -1.03 -2.08 13.90
C SER A 9 -1.75 -1.49 12.69
N HIS A 10 -3.06 -1.67 12.64
CA HIS A 10 -3.88 -1.10 11.57
C HIS A 10 -3.84 0.43 11.53
N GLU A 11 -3.74 1.08 12.69
CA GLU A 11 -3.58 2.53 12.81
C GLU A 11 -2.21 2.98 12.31
N GLN A 12 -1.17 2.20 12.58
CA GLN A 12 0.17 2.45 12.06
C GLN A 12 0.19 2.32 10.53
N ASP A 13 -0.50 1.31 9.98
CA ASP A 13 -0.63 1.12 8.53
C ASP A 13 -1.34 2.31 7.87
N LYS A 14 -2.44 2.78 8.45
CA LYS A 14 -3.18 3.94 7.94
C LYS A 14 -2.29 5.17 7.88
N LEU A 15 -1.64 5.52 8.99
CA LEU A 15 -0.77 6.69 9.03
C LEU A 15 0.37 6.55 8.03
N LEU A 16 0.99 5.38 7.97
CA LEU A 16 2.10 5.13 7.06
C LEU A 16 1.70 5.27 5.59
N CYS A 17 0.55 4.71 5.20
CA CYS A 17 0.00 4.86 3.85
C CYS A 17 -0.30 6.33 3.51
N ILE A 18 -0.84 7.12 4.45
CA ILE A 18 -1.10 8.55 4.22
C ILE A 18 0.21 9.30 3.95
N MET A 19 1.20 9.16 4.84
CA MET A 19 2.50 9.84 4.69
C MET A 19 3.23 9.41 3.40
N TYR A 20 3.19 8.11 3.08
CA TYR A 20 3.76 7.60 1.83
C TYR A 20 3.10 8.23 0.61
N MET A 21 1.76 8.31 0.59
CA MET A 21 1.02 8.86 -0.55
C MET A 21 1.21 10.37 -0.72
N GLU A 22 1.26 11.13 0.37
CA GLU A 22 1.54 12.57 0.33
C GLU A 22 2.90 12.86 -0.29
N ILE A 23 3.94 12.10 0.10
CA ILE A 23 5.30 12.26 -0.44
C ILE A 23 5.39 11.75 -1.88
N ALA A 24 4.77 10.61 -2.19
CA ALA A 24 4.81 10.03 -3.53
C ALA A 24 4.06 10.89 -4.57
N GLN A 25 3.07 11.66 -4.14
CA GLN A 25 2.28 12.56 -5.01
C GLN A 25 2.82 13.99 -5.05
N ASP A 26 3.81 14.35 -4.23
CA ASP A 26 4.41 15.68 -4.26
C ASP A 26 5.09 15.94 -5.61
N PRO A 27 4.60 16.89 -6.43
CA PRO A 27 5.17 17.17 -7.74
C PRO A 27 6.56 17.82 -7.69
N ILE A 28 6.96 18.40 -6.55
CA ILE A 28 8.23 19.10 -6.34
C ILE A 28 9.28 18.13 -5.79
N THR A 29 8.95 17.38 -4.74
CA THR A 29 9.91 16.48 -4.09
C THR A 29 9.84 15.03 -4.57
N GLY A 30 8.69 14.55 -5.07
CA GLY A 30 8.49 13.14 -5.45
C GLY A 30 9.21 12.71 -6.73
N VAL A 31 9.38 13.61 -7.69
CA VAL A 31 9.83 13.26 -9.07
C VAL A 31 11.35 13.27 -9.23
N TYR A 32 12.08 14.10 -8.47
CA TYR A 32 13.51 14.35 -8.67
C TYR A 32 14.40 14.01 -7.46
N GLN A 33 14.10 12.91 -6.76
CA GLN A 33 14.92 12.46 -5.63
C GLN A 33 15.44 11.02 -5.79
N SER A 34 16.57 10.74 -5.16
CA SER A 34 17.09 9.37 -5.07
C SER A 34 16.14 8.52 -4.23
N SER A 35 16.13 7.20 -4.48
CA SER A 35 15.31 6.28 -3.67
C SER A 35 15.65 6.38 -2.18
N ASP A 36 16.93 6.58 -1.83
CA ASP A 36 17.35 6.69 -0.44
C ASP A 36 16.78 7.95 0.24
N ASN A 37 16.77 9.08 -0.46
CA ASN A 37 16.18 10.33 0.02
C ASN A 37 14.67 10.19 0.17
N PHE A 38 14.00 9.60 -0.81
CA PHE A 38 12.56 9.33 -0.76
C PHE A 38 12.18 8.57 0.52
N TRP A 39 12.86 7.45 0.79
CA TRP A 39 12.57 6.65 1.97
C TRP A 39 12.96 7.35 3.28
N SER A 40 13.97 8.23 3.25
CA SER A 40 14.33 9.05 4.42
C SER A 40 13.25 10.09 4.73
N CYS A 41 12.66 10.71 3.70
CA CYS A 41 11.51 11.59 3.87
C CYS A 41 10.29 10.85 4.44
N VAL A 42 9.97 9.65 3.92
CA VAL A 42 8.84 8.85 4.41
C VAL A 42 9.06 8.42 5.87
N GLU A 43 10.27 7.96 6.21
CA GLU A 43 10.63 7.62 7.59
C GLU A 43 10.45 8.82 8.53
N GLN A 44 10.98 9.98 8.16
CA GLN A 44 10.89 11.20 8.97
C GLN A 44 9.44 11.65 9.14
N ALA A 45 8.67 11.71 8.06
CA ALA A 45 7.25 12.08 8.11
C ALA A 45 6.44 11.13 9.01
N TYR A 46 6.67 9.82 8.91
CA TYR A 46 6.01 8.84 9.76
C TYR A 46 6.41 9.01 11.24
N ASN A 47 7.71 9.11 11.54
CA ASN A 47 8.19 9.24 12.91
C ASN A 47 7.87 10.60 13.57
N ASN A 48 7.60 11.63 12.77
CA ASN A 48 7.16 12.94 13.27
C ASN A 48 5.64 12.99 13.51
N SER A 49 4.86 12.27 12.71
CA SER A 49 3.39 12.25 12.79
C SER A 49 2.83 11.14 13.68
N LYS A 50 3.66 10.21 14.14
CA LYS A 50 3.22 9.09 14.99
C LYS A 50 2.75 9.55 16.37
N ILE A 51 1.92 8.72 16.98
CA ILE A 51 1.55 8.85 18.39
C ILE A 51 2.80 8.60 19.26
N GLN A 52 2.97 9.38 20.33
CA GLN A 52 4.15 9.35 21.20
C GLN A 52 4.41 7.96 21.82
N SER A 53 3.38 7.12 21.98
CA SER A 53 3.50 5.76 22.51
C SER A 53 4.08 4.74 21.52
N TRP A 54 4.16 5.07 20.23
CA TRP A 54 4.71 4.18 19.21
C TRP A 54 6.24 4.30 19.13
N GLU A 55 6.90 3.16 18.94
CA GLU A 55 8.36 3.09 18.78
C GLU A 55 8.83 3.82 17.51
N ILE A 56 10.09 4.26 17.48
CA ILE A 56 10.69 4.87 16.28
C ILE A 56 10.92 3.74 15.27
N CYS A 57 10.37 3.89 14.08
CA CYS A 57 10.60 2.92 13.01
C CYS A 57 11.82 3.34 12.19
N SER A 58 12.70 2.38 11.90
CA SER A 58 13.80 2.63 10.97
C SER A 58 13.32 2.71 9.53
N LYS A 59 14.04 3.46 8.70
CA LYS A 59 13.84 3.53 7.24
C LYS A 59 13.63 2.15 6.59
N ARG A 60 14.45 1.14 6.95
CA ARG A 60 14.34 -0.22 6.41
C ARG A 60 13.00 -0.89 6.78
N SER A 61 12.56 -0.71 8.03
CA SER A 61 11.28 -1.25 8.51
C SER A 61 10.12 -0.66 7.73
N VAL A 62 10.10 0.68 7.63
CA VAL A 62 9.09 1.44 6.90
C VAL A 62 9.02 1.01 5.43
N GLN A 63 10.17 0.96 4.76
CA GLN A 63 10.27 0.54 3.36
C GLN A 63 9.77 -0.90 3.14
N SER A 64 10.23 -1.85 3.96
CA SER A 64 9.82 -3.26 3.85
C SER A 64 8.32 -3.43 4.06
N HIS A 65 7.74 -2.63 4.97
CA HIS A 65 6.33 -2.70 5.28
C HIS A 65 5.46 -2.14 4.16
N ILE A 66 5.80 -0.97 3.62
CA ILE A 66 5.12 -0.41 2.43
C ILE A 66 5.20 -1.37 1.25
N HIS A 67 6.38 -1.95 0.93
CA HIS A 67 6.48 -2.92 -0.17
C HIS A 67 5.56 -4.13 0.03
N THR A 68 5.33 -4.56 1.27
CA THR A 68 4.41 -5.65 1.59
C THR A 68 2.97 -5.25 1.29
N ILE A 69 2.57 -4.04 1.70
CA ILE A 69 1.25 -3.46 1.40
C ILE A 69 1.06 -3.32 -0.11
N GLU A 70 2.02 -2.72 -0.82
CA GLU A 70 1.96 -2.56 -2.28
C GLU A 70 1.83 -3.90 -3.01
N LYS A 71 2.56 -4.93 -2.55
CA LYS A 71 2.45 -6.28 -3.13
C LYS A 71 1.04 -6.85 -2.98
N ALA A 72 0.40 -6.67 -1.83
CA ALA A 72 -0.98 -7.09 -1.61
C ALA A 72 -1.94 -6.28 -2.51
N THR A 73 -1.78 -4.96 -2.56
CA THR A 73 -2.58 -4.07 -3.41
C THR A 73 -2.46 -4.42 -4.90
N ARG A 74 -1.24 -4.70 -5.38
CA ARG A 74 -1.01 -5.14 -6.77
C ARG A 74 -1.72 -6.45 -7.10
N LYS A 75 -1.74 -7.42 -6.18
CA LYS A 75 -2.49 -8.67 -6.37
C LYS A 75 -3.99 -8.41 -6.48
N MET A 76 -4.55 -7.57 -5.62
CA MET A 76 -5.96 -7.18 -5.69
C MET A 76 -6.29 -6.52 -7.04
N HIS A 77 -5.49 -5.53 -7.46
CA HIS A 77 -5.67 -4.89 -8.76
C HIS A 77 -5.54 -5.88 -9.92
N ALA A 78 -4.63 -6.85 -9.85
CA ALA A 78 -4.51 -7.89 -10.88
C ALA A 78 -5.77 -8.78 -10.95
N CYS A 79 -6.42 -9.09 -9.82
CA CYS A 79 -7.69 -9.81 -9.82
C CYS A 79 -8.80 -8.98 -10.47
N ILE A 80 -8.91 -7.68 -10.13
CA ILE A 80 -9.90 -6.78 -10.73
C ILE A 80 -9.69 -6.69 -12.25
N ARG A 81 -8.44 -6.49 -12.70
CA ARG A 81 -8.08 -6.46 -14.12
C ARG A 81 -8.43 -7.75 -14.85
N GLN A 82 -8.27 -8.91 -14.22
CA GLN A 82 -8.68 -10.19 -14.81
C GLN A 82 -10.18 -10.27 -15.03
N VAL A 83 -10.99 -9.73 -14.11
CA VAL A 83 -12.45 -9.67 -14.26
C VAL A 83 -12.83 -8.68 -15.37
N GLU A 84 -12.24 -7.49 -15.40
CA GLU A 84 -12.48 -6.49 -16.44
C GLU A 84 -12.11 -7.01 -17.84
N ASN A 85 -10.96 -7.68 -17.97
CA ASN A 85 -10.45 -8.18 -19.24
C ASN A 85 -11.15 -9.44 -19.74
N ARG A 86 -12.05 -10.05 -18.95
CA ARG A 86 -12.76 -11.26 -19.38
C ARG A 86 -13.69 -11.05 -20.56
N HIS A 87 -13.94 -9.80 -20.99
CA HIS A 87 -14.68 -9.41 -22.21
C HIS A 87 -15.51 -10.56 -22.75
N ILE A 88 -16.62 -10.88 -22.07
CA ILE A 88 -17.32 -12.14 -22.32
C ILE A 88 -18.09 -12.02 -23.64
N SER A 89 -17.36 -12.07 -24.75
CA SER A 89 -17.89 -12.11 -26.10
C SER A 89 -18.50 -13.49 -26.29
N GLY A 90 -19.83 -13.54 -26.35
CA GLY A 90 -20.60 -14.77 -26.51
C GLY A 90 -21.33 -15.26 -25.25
N ALA A 91 -21.25 -14.55 -24.12
CA ALA A 91 -22.17 -14.82 -23.01
C ALA A 91 -23.58 -14.36 -23.37
N SER A 92 -24.54 -15.25 -23.16
CA SER A 92 -25.96 -14.92 -23.15
C SER A 92 -26.27 -14.02 -21.95
N ASN A 93 -27.32 -13.21 -22.03
CA ASN A 93 -27.79 -12.43 -20.88
C ASN A 93 -28.06 -13.33 -19.64
N GLU A 94 -28.38 -14.61 -19.85
CA GLU A 94 -28.56 -15.60 -18.77
C GLU A 94 -27.24 -15.99 -18.08
N ASP A 95 -26.14 -16.10 -18.84
CA ASP A 95 -24.81 -16.38 -18.27
C ASP A 95 -24.32 -15.22 -17.40
N ILE A 96 -24.64 -13.98 -17.81
CA ILE A 96 -24.32 -12.77 -17.04
C ILE A 96 -25.13 -12.74 -15.74
N ILE A 97 -26.44 -13.02 -15.80
CA ILE A 97 -27.31 -13.03 -14.61
C ILE A 97 -26.86 -14.11 -13.61
N SER A 98 -26.47 -15.30 -14.07
CA SER A 98 -25.96 -16.37 -13.19
C SER A 98 -24.69 -15.97 -12.43
N ILE A 99 -23.83 -15.13 -12.99
CA ILE A 99 -22.61 -14.65 -12.31
C ILE A 99 -22.95 -13.70 -11.15
N TYR A 100 -23.99 -12.86 -11.32
CA TYR A 100 -24.41 -11.90 -10.29
C TYR A 100 -25.29 -12.51 -9.19
N VAL A 101 -26.02 -13.59 -9.47
CA VAL A 101 -26.93 -14.25 -8.51
C VAL A 101 -26.19 -15.21 -7.55
N CYS A 102 -24.92 -15.55 -7.86
CA CYS A 102 -24.07 -16.35 -6.96
C CYS A 102 -23.19 -15.52 -6.01
N TYR A 103 -23.40 -14.20 -5.94
CA TYR A 103 -22.80 -13.31 -4.93
C TYR A 103 -23.84 -12.78 -3.95
#